data_AF-A0A6C0AKA7-F1
#
_entry.id   AF-A0A6C0AKA7-F1
#
_cell.length_a   1.000
_cell.length_b   1.000
_cell.length_c   1.000
_cell.angle_alpha   90.00
_cell.angle_beta   90.00
_cell.angle_gamma   90.00
#
_symmetry.space_group_name_H-M   'P 1'
#
loop_
_entity.id
_entity.type
_entity.pdbx_description
1 polymer ?
#
loop_
_entity_poly.entity_id
_entity_poly.type
_entity_poly.pdbx_seq_one_letter_code
_entity_poly.pdbx_strand_id
1 'polypeptide(L)'
;MAYLKEINSVKGVYLKWNNKRVFPEYKYNSGPIVSNKILTRAKKIVIDILTYERKKIENAFTFLAKRYKDKSIKITYNYDLAYKRIHSTKLCPPNDYCYGESDETGIWICKNKIDYAELVGTILHEALHYFAFFNNKEICEKDEHYVMRILGDDC
;
A
#
# COMPACT_ATOMS: atom_id res chain seq x y z
N MET A 1 1.81 19.33 1.49
CA MET A 1 1.00 18.23 2.04
C MET A 1 1.02 18.31 3.56
N ALA A 2 -0.05 18.82 4.18
CA ALA A 2 -0.14 18.94 5.64
C ALA A 2 -0.11 17.55 6.32
N TYR A 3 -0.78 16.56 5.74
CA TYR A 3 -0.86 15.21 6.31
C TYR A 3 0.52 14.50 6.41
N LEU A 4 1.43 14.67 5.45
CA LEU A 4 2.78 14.11 5.53
C LEU A 4 3.62 14.71 6.68
N LYS A 5 3.42 15.99 6.99
CA LYS A 5 4.05 16.63 8.15
C LYS A 5 3.46 16.07 9.45
N GLU A 6 2.16 15.84 9.48
CA GLU A 6 1.47 15.22 10.62
C GLU A 6 1.97 13.78 10.86
N ILE A 7 2.09 12.97 9.81
CA ILE A 7 2.64 11.60 9.89
C ILE A 7 4.04 11.59 10.51
N ASN A 8 4.93 12.48 10.06
CA ASN A 8 6.29 12.57 10.58
C ASN A 8 6.38 13.24 11.97
N SER A 9 5.29 13.80 12.49
CA SER A 9 5.25 14.29 13.87
C SER A 9 5.10 13.15 14.89
N VAL A 10 4.71 11.95 14.44
CA VAL A 10 4.54 10.78 15.31
C VAL A 10 5.92 10.25 15.73
N LYS A 11 6.17 10.20 17.05
CA LYS A 11 7.45 9.71 17.60
C LYS A 11 7.78 8.30 17.12
N GLY A 12 8.96 8.17 16.50
CA GLY A 12 9.49 6.90 15.97
C GLY A 12 9.03 6.58 14.55
N VAL A 13 8.32 7.49 13.88
CA VAL A 13 8.02 7.41 12.46
C VAL A 13 8.96 8.36 11.72
N TYR A 14 9.73 7.81 10.78
CA TYR A 14 10.64 8.59 9.94
C TYR A 14 10.46 8.16 8.49
N LEU A 15 9.52 8.80 7.81
CA LEU A 15 9.21 8.50 6.42
C LEU A 15 9.64 9.65 5.52
N LYS A 16 10.38 9.31 4.45
CA LYS A 16 10.71 10.24 3.38
C LYS A 16 9.78 9.99 2.20
N TRP A 17 9.42 11.08 1.52
CA TRP A 17 8.54 11.02 0.36
C TRP A 17 9.09 11.87 -0.77
N ASN A 18 9.03 11.30 -1.97
CA ASN A 18 9.08 12.07 -3.19
C ASN A 18 7.66 12.55 -3.49
N ASN A 19 7.45 13.86 -3.68
CA ASN A 19 6.12 14.43 -3.95
C ASN A 19 5.41 13.84 -5.19
N LYS A 20 6.17 13.20 -6.09
CA LYS A 20 5.65 12.51 -7.28
C LYS A 20 5.16 11.08 -7.01
N ARG A 21 5.54 10.48 -5.89
CA ARG A 21 5.21 9.10 -5.50
C ARG A 21 4.09 9.07 -4.46
N VAL A 22 3.44 7.92 -4.32
CA VAL A 22 2.46 7.60 -3.27
C VAL A 22 3.10 6.71 -2.22
N PHE A 23 3.95 5.76 -2.61
CA PHE A 23 4.73 4.95 -1.68
C PHE A 23 5.88 5.76 -1.05
N PRO A 24 6.27 5.47 0.21
CA PRO A 24 7.43 6.10 0.83
C PRO A 24 8.73 5.68 0.14
N GLU A 25 9.78 6.46 0.33
CA GLU A 25 11.13 6.06 -0.10
C GLU A 25 11.67 4.96 0.81
N TYR A 26 11.91 3.78 0.25
CA TYR A 26 12.51 2.67 0.98
C TYR A 26 14.00 2.91 1.20
N LYS A 27 14.50 2.43 2.33
CA LYS A 27 15.92 2.43 2.67
C LYS A 27 16.31 1.05 3.18
N TYR A 28 17.46 0.58 2.74
CA TYR A 28 18.09 -0.64 3.26
C TYR A 28 18.65 -0.40 4.67
N ASN A 29 17.75 -0.32 5.64
CA ASN A 29 18.09 -0.18 7.06
C ASN A 29 17.44 -1.31 7.85
N SER A 30 18.11 -1.72 8.94
CA SER A 30 17.43 -2.55 9.94
C SER A 30 16.41 -1.69 10.68
N GLY A 31 15.21 -2.23 10.87
CA GLY A 31 14.17 -1.61 11.70
C GLY A 31 13.82 -2.42 12.94
N PRO A 32 12.85 -1.93 13.73
CA PRO A 32 12.38 -2.65 14.91
C PRO A 32 11.65 -3.94 14.52
N ILE A 33 11.58 -4.89 15.47
CA ILE A 33 10.68 -6.04 15.33
C ILE A 33 9.24 -5.53 15.28
N VAL A 34 8.45 -5.96 14.28
CA VAL A 34 7.05 -5.55 14.18
C VAL A 34 6.29 -5.99 15.43
N SER A 35 5.66 -5.02 16.08
CA SER A 35 4.76 -5.22 17.22
C SER A 35 3.38 -4.69 16.88
N ASN A 36 2.35 -5.09 17.64
CA ASN A 36 0.98 -4.59 17.42
C ASN A 36 0.93 -3.05 17.50
N LYS A 37 1.72 -2.43 18.38
CA LYS A 37 1.81 -0.97 18.49
C LYS A 37 2.38 -0.31 17.23
N ILE A 38 3.42 -0.91 16.63
CA ILE A 38 4.01 -0.45 15.38
C ILE A 38 3.00 -0.66 14.23
N LEU A 39 2.37 -1.83 14.19
CA LEU A 39 1.39 -2.19 13.18
C LEU A 39 0.18 -1.24 13.20
N THR A 40 -0.40 -0.95 14.37
CA THR A 40 -1.52 0.00 14.51
C THR A 40 -1.18 1.38 13.95
N ARG A 41 0.05 1.86 14.15
CA ARG A 41 0.49 3.15 13.62
C ARG A 41 0.67 3.09 12.10
N ALA A 42 1.28 2.04 11.58
CA ALA A 42 1.45 1.84 10.15
C ALA A 42 0.10 1.79 9.43
N LYS A 43 -0.87 1.05 9.96
CA LYS A 43 -2.26 0.99 9.44
C LYS A 43 -2.89 2.37 9.33
N LYS A 44 -2.77 3.22 10.36
CA LYS A 44 -3.29 4.59 10.32
C LYS A 44 -2.66 5.40 9.19
N ILE A 45 -1.34 5.32 9.05
CA ILE A 45 -0.60 6.01 7.99
C ILE A 45 -1.05 5.54 6.59
N VAL A 46 -1.24 4.23 6.40
CA VAL A 46 -1.70 3.68 5.11
C VAL A 46 -3.12 4.17 4.78
N ILE A 47 -4.02 4.23 5.78
CA ILE A 47 -5.36 4.81 5.59
C ILE A 47 -5.27 6.28 5.19
N ASP A 48 -4.40 7.06 5.85
CA ASP A 48 -4.19 8.47 5.51
C ASP A 48 -3.66 8.60 4.07
N ILE A 49 -2.69 7.77 3.66
CA ILE A 49 -2.17 7.76 2.28
C ILE A 49 -3.29 7.45 1.28
N LEU A 50 -4.04 6.35 1.48
CA LEU A 50 -5.15 5.99 0.59
C LEU A 50 -6.20 7.10 0.51
N THR A 51 -6.45 7.83 1.60
CA THR A 51 -7.46 8.89 1.68
C THR A 51 -6.99 10.18 1.00
N TYR A 52 -5.75 10.61 1.22
CA TYR A 52 -5.25 11.89 0.71
C TYR A 52 -4.63 11.79 -0.68
N GLU A 53 -4.15 10.63 -1.09
CA GLU A 53 -3.50 10.41 -2.41
C GLU A 53 -4.42 9.75 -3.44
N ARG A 54 -5.74 9.66 -3.18
CA ARG A 54 -6.74 9.03 -4.07
C ARG A 54 -6.55 9.40 -5.53
N LYS A 55 -6.46 10.69 -5.82
CA LYS A 55 -6.30 11.20 -7.18
C LYS A 55 -5.06 10.64 -7.88
N LYS A 56 -3.93 10.49 -7.18
CA LYS A 56 -2.72 9.91 -7.78
C LYS A 56 -2.89 8.42 -8.05
N ILE A 57 -3.48 7.69 -7.10
CA ILE A 57 -3.78 6.26 -7.24
C ILE A 57 -4.70 6.02 -8.43
N GLU A 58 -5.84 6.70 -8.49
CA GLU A 58 -6.82 6.58 -9.58
C GLU A 58 -6.22 6.97 -10.94
N ASN A 59 -5.39 8.02 -10.98
CA ASN A 59 -4.67 8.41 -12.20
C ASN A 59 -3.71 7.32 -12.70
N ALA A 60 -3.08 6.56 -11.81
CA ALA A 60 -2.19 5.47 -12.21
C ALA A 60 -2.97 4.31 -12.84
N PHE A 61 -4.12 3.93 -12.29
CA PHE A 61 -5.03 2.96 -12.92
C PHE A 61 -5.61 3.47 -14.24
N THR A 62 -5.94 4.76 -14.32
CA THR A 62 -6.38 5.40 -15.57
C THR A 62 -5.27 5.36 -16.62
N PHE A 63 -4.01 5.52 -16.21
CA PHE A 63 -2.87 5.37 -17.11
C PHE A 63 -2.71 3.92 -17.59
N LEU A 64 -2.86 2.93 -16.70
CA LEU A 64 -2.87 1.52 -17.08
C LEU A 64 -3.97 1.22 -18.11
N ALA A 65 -5.19 1.73 -17.93
CA ALA A 65 -6.30 1.49 -18.86
C ALA A 65 -5.98 1.94 -20.29
N LYS A 66 -5.16 2.99 -20.48
CA LYS A 66 -4.72 3.43 -21.82
C LYS A 66 -3.87 2.41 -22.57
N ARG A 67 -3.30 1.42 -21.87
CA ARG A 67 -2.51 0.33 -22.48
C ARG A 67 -3.40 -0.74 -23.10
N TYR A 68 -4.66 -0.79 -22.70
CA TYR A 68 -5.62 -1.74 -23.25
C TYR A 68 -6.17 -1.21 -24.58
N LYS A 69 -6.51 -2.12 -25.49
CA LYS A 69 -7.06 -1.78 -26.82
C LYS A 69 -8.48 -1.21 -26.73
N ASP A 70 -9.22 -1.58 -25.70
CA ASP A 70 -10.59 -1.13 -25.47
C ASP A 70 -10.61 0.31 -24.96
N LYS A 71 -11.20 1.21 -25.73
CA LYS A 71 -11.34 2.64 -25.39
C LYS A 71 -12.54 2.92 -24.47
N SER A 72 -13.37 1.91 -24.20
CA SER A 72 -14.60 2.02 -23.40
C SER A 72 -14.46 1.52 -21.97
N ILE A 73 -13.22 1.26 -21.51
CA ILE A 73 -12.95 0.77 -20.16
C ILE A 73 -13.51 1.73 -19.12
N LYS A 74 -14.46 1.21 -18.34
CA LYS A 74 -14.93 1.83 -17.11
C LYS A 74 -14.13 1.26 -15.95
N ILE A 75 -13.54 2.14 -15.16
CA ILE A 75 -12.78 1.76 -13.97
C ILE A 75 -13.65 1.99 -12.74
N THR A 76 -13.74 0.98 -11.88
CA THR A 76 -14.32 1.11 -10.54
C THR A 76 -13.27 0.77 -9.50
N TYR A 77 -13.36 1.41 -8.33
CA TYR A 77 -12.39 1.27 -7.24
C TYR A 77 -13.10 0.81 -5.97
N ASN A 78 -12.49 -0.12 -5.24
CA ASN A 78 -13.04 -0.68 -4.01
C ASN A 78 -12.24 -0.22 -2.78
N TYR A 79 -12.37 1.06 -2.45
CA TYR A 79 -11.74 1.65 -1.26
C TYR A 79 -12.22 1.00 0.04
N ASP A 80 -13.49 0.62 0.12
CA ASP A 80 -14.06 -0.01 1.32
C ASP A 80 -13.39 -1.36 1.62
N LEU A 81 -13.14 -2.16 0.57
CA LEU A 81 -12.39 -3.41 0.73
C LEU A 81 -10.94 -3.15 1.14
N ALA A 82 -10.26 -2.17 0.51
CA ALA A 82 -8.89 -1.80 0.89
C ALA A 82 -8.81 -1.37 2.36
N TYR A 83 -9.71 -0.49 2.81
CA TYR A 83 -9.77 -0.09 4.22
C TYR A 83 -10.09 -1.25 5.14
N LYS A 84 -11.02 -2.13 4.77
CA LYS A 84 -11.35 -3.33 5.55
C LYS A 84 -10.13 -4.25 5.70
N ARG A 85 -9.39 -4.51 4.63
CA ARG A 85 -8.17 -5.35 4.63
C ARG A 85 -7.07 -4.73 5.50
N ILE A 86 -6.89 -3.41 5.41
CA ILE A 86 -6.00 -2.67 6.31
C ILE A 86 -6.49 -2.82 7.74
N HIS A 87 -7.76 -2.59 8.07
CA HIS A 87 -8.24 -2.76 9.44
C HIS A 87 -8.08 -4.20 9.96
N SER A 88 -8.20 -5.19 9.09
CA SER A 88 -7.99 -6.60 9.40
C SER A 88 -6.52 -7.03 9.49
N THR A 89 -5.54 -6.15 9.21
CA THR A 89 -4.12 -6.52 9.25
C THR A 89 -3.70 -7.04 10.63
N LYS A 90 -3.05 -8.21 10.68
CA LYS A 90 -2.63 -8.93 11.89
C LYS A 90 -1.17 -9.35 11.82
N LEU A 91 -0.58 -9.66 12.98
CA LEU A 91 0.74 -10.25 13.05
C LEU A 91 0.67 -11.77 12.93
N CYS A 92 1.53 -12.34 12.11
CA CYS A 92 1.82 -13.77 12.09
C CYS A 92 3.21 -14.05 12.72
N PRO A 93 3.57 -15.33 12.97
CA PRO A 93 4.91 -15.70 13.41
C PRO A 93 6.00 -15.15 12.46
N PRO A 94 7.25 -14.99 12.93
CA PRO A 94 8.35 -14.58 12.06
C PRO A 94 8.56 -15.60 10.92
N ASN A 95 8.88 -15.10 9.74
CA ASN A 95 9.17 -15.89 8.55
C ASN A 95 10.20 -15.15 7.71
N ASP A 96 11.40 -15.71 7.53
CA ASP A 96 12.49 -15.03 6.83
C ASP A 96 12.27 -14.89 5.32
N TYR A 97 11.26 -15.56 4.75
CA TYR A 97 10.95 -15.57 3.32
C TYR A 97 9.85 -14.59 2.91
N CYS A 98 9.08 -14.06 3.86
CA CYS A 98 7.92 -13.22 3.57
C CYS A 98 7.75 -12.18 4.68
N TYR A 99 7.68 -10.90 4.31
CA TYR A 99 7.41 -9.81 5.26
C TYR A 99 5.92 -9.57 5.48
N GLY A 100 5.11 -9.80 4.45
CA GLY A 100 3.67 -9.77 4.53
C GLY A 100 3.03 -10.48 3.34
N GLU A 101 1.82 -10.98 3.58
CA GLU A 101 0.98 -11.65 2.58
C GLU A 101 -0.46 -11.22 2.82
N SER A 102 -1.29 -11.26 1.78
CA SER A 102 -2.69 -10.91 1.89
C SER A 102 -3.61 -11.88 1.18
N ASP A 103 -4.85 -11.91 1.65
CA ASP A 103 -5.96 -12.59 0.99
C ASP A 103 -7.12 -11.62 0.80
N GLU A 104 -8.28 -12.13 0.40
CA GLU A 104 -9.51 -11.35 0.23
C GLU A 104 -10.02 -10.71 1.53
N THR A 105 -9.55 -11.16 2.70
CA THR A 105 -10.11 -10.83 4.02
C THR A 105 -9.19 -9.97 4.89
N GLY A 106 -7.88 -10.05 4.69
CA GLY A 106 -6.90 -9.36 5.52
C GLY A 106 -5.47 -9.43 5.00
N ILE A 107 -4.57 -8.88 5.81
CA ILE A 107 -3.13 -8.82 5.55
C ILE A 107 -2.42 -9.39 6.79
N TRP A 108 -1.48 -10.30 6.59
CA TRP A 108 -0.63 -10.85 7.66
C TRP A 108 0.76 -10.28 7.51
N ILE A 109 1.30 -9.72 8.58
CA ILE A 109 2.66 -9.18 8.64
C ILE A 109 3.49 -10.02 9.61
N CYS A 110 4.64 -10.49 9.15
CA CYS A 110 5.55 -11.30 9.96
C CYS A 110 6.19 -10.47 11.07
N LYS A 111 6.42 -11.09 12.23
CA LYS A 111 7.13 -10.48 13.38
C LYS A 111 8.65 -10.39 13.16
N ASN A 112 9.08 -9.89 12.00
CA ASN A 112 10.49 -9.71 11.65
C ASN A 112 10.95 -8.28 11.98
N LYS A 113 12.26 -8.04 11.90
CA LYS A 113 12.79 -6.68 11.80
C LYS A 113 12.51 -6.15 10.40
N ILE A 114 11.89 -4.98 10.30
CA ILE A 114 11.54 -4.34 9.03
C ILE A 114 11.69 -2.82 9.17
N ASP A 115 12.21 -2.14 8.15
CA ASP A 115 12.21 -0.68 8.15
C ASP A 115 10.75 -0.17 8.18
N TYR A 116 10.52 0.97 8.82
CA TYR A 116 9.15 1.46 8.96
C TYR A 116 8.54 1.88 7.61
N ALA A 117 9.36 2.35 6.66
CA ALA A 117 8.92 2.65 5.30
C ALA A 117 8.54 1.37 4.54
N GLU A 118 9.34 0.31 4.69
CA GLU A 118 9.03 -1.01 4.12
C GLU A 118 7.72 -1.55 4.70
N LEU A 119 7.50 -1.48 6.02
CA LEU A 119 6.25 -1.91 6.64
C LEU A 119 5.02 -1.16 6.10
N VAL A 120 5.11 0.16 5.99
CA VAL A 120 4.04 0.98 5.42
C VAL A 120 3.83 0.64 3.95
N GLY A 121 4.93 0.44 3.20
CA GLY A 121 4.92 0.00 1.81
C GLY A 121 4.23 -1.34 1.62
N THR A 122 4.62 -2.37 2.36
CA THR A 122 4.01 -3.70 2.31
C THR A 122 2.51 -3.65 2.60
N ILE A 123 2.07 -2.97 3.66
CA ILE A 123 0.63 -2.90 3.95
C ILE A 123 -0.13 -2.16 2.84
N LEU A 124 0.46 -1.10 2.27
CA LEU A 124 -0.15 -0.36 1.15
C LEU A 124 -0.18 -1.18 -0.14
N HIS A 125 0.89 -1.92 -0.45
CA HIS A 125 0.99 -2.85 -1.58
C HIS A 125 -0.14 -3.87 -1.51
N GLU A 126 -0.20 -4.59 -0.39
CA GLU A 126 -1.21 -5.61 -0.18
C GLU A 126 -2.63 -5.03 -0.25
N ALA A 127 -2.86 -3.82 0.29
CA ALA A 127 -4.16 -3.16 0.24
C ALA A 127 -4.60 -2.73 -1.17
N LEU A 128 -3.66 -2.55 -2.10
CA LEU A 128 -3.93 -2.18 -3.50
C LEU A 128 -4.16 -3.38 -4.42
N HIS A 129 -3.93 -4.62 -3.95
CA HIS A 129 -4.43 -5.82 -4.62
C HIS A 129 -5.96 -5.88 -4.60
N TYR A 130 -6.59 -6.33 -5.69
CA TYR A 130 -8.04 -6.41 -5.86
C TYR A 130 -8.77 -5.05 -5.71
N PHE A 131 -8.03 -3.95 -5.89
CA PHE A 131 -8.52 -2.61 -5.62
C PHE A 131 -9.33 -2.02 -6.79
N ALA A 132 -8.94 -2.31 -8.04
CA ALA A 132 -9.53 -1.72 -9.23
C ALA A 132 -10.09 -2.79 -10.17
N PHE A 133 -11.22 -2.48 -10.79
CA PHE A 133 -11.90 -3.35 -11.75
C PHE A 133 -12.08 -2.64 -13.07
N PHE A 134 -11.79 -3.32 -14.18
CA PHE A 134 -12.02 -2.83 -15.54
C PHE A 134 -13.24 -3.53 -16.11
N ASN A 135 -14.29 -2.76 -16.41
CA ASN A 135 -15.58 -3.29 -16.87
C ASN A 135 -16.13 -4.39 -15.92
N ASN A 136 -16.05 -4.14 -14.60
CA ASN A 136 -16.46 -5.06 -13.53
C ASN A 136 -15.68 -6.38 -13.45
N LYS A 137 -14.48 -6.44 -14.04
CA LYS A 137 -13.57 -7.59 -13.93
C LYS A 137 -12.29 -7.17 -13.22
N GLU A 138 -11.75 -8.08 -12.43
CA GLU A 138 -10.41 -7.93 -11.85
C GLU A 138 -9.38 -7.77 -12.95
N ILE A 139 -8.37 -6.96 -12.67
CA ILE A 139 -7.18 -6.87 -13.50
C ILE A 139 -6.17 -7.91 -13.02
N CYS A 140 -5.31 -8.37 -13.93
CA CYS A 140 -4.31 -9.37 -13.54
C CYS A 140 -3.26 -8.77 -12.59
N GLU A 141 -2.72 -9.61 -11.70
CA GLU A 141 -1.68 -9.27 -10.72
C GLU A 141 -0.51 -8.49 -11.34
N LYS A 142 -0.06 -8.91 -12.53
CA LYS A 142 1.02 -8.23 -13.28
C LYS A 142 0.72 -6.75 -13.54
N ASP A 143 -0.54 -6.43 -13.85
CA ASP A 143 -0.96 -5.06 -14.11
C ASP A 143 -1.19 -4.27 -12.81
N GLU A 144 -1.65 -4.93 -11.74
CA GLU A 144 -1.70 -4.35 -10.40
C GLU A 144 -0.30 -3.93 -9.94
N HIS A 145 0.67 -4.84 -10.01
CA HIS A 145 2.07 -4.57 -9.69
C HIS A 145 2.66 -3.48 -10.58
N TYR A 146 2.28 -3.43 -11.87
CA TYR A 146 2.70 -2.35 -12.75
C TYR A 146 2.19 -0.98 -12.26
N VAL A 147 0.94 -0.90 -11.79
CA VAL A 147 0.38 0.33 -11.20
C VAL A 147 1.11 0.69 -9.90
N MET A 148 1.38 -0.28 -9.03
CA MET A 148 2.13 -0.05 -7.78
C MET A 148 3.53 0.53 -8.07
N ARG A 149 4.24 0.01 -9.09
CA ARG A 149 5.53 0.58 -9.54
C ARG A 149 5.40 2.02 -10.03
N ILE A 150 4.33 2.37 -10.74
CA ILE A 150 4.07 3.77 -11.12
C ILE A 150 3.88 4.65 -9.89
N LEU A 151 3.22 4.12 -8.86
CA LEU A 151 2.99 4.79 -7.58
C LEU A 151 4.26 4.89 -6.71
N GLY A 152 5.36 4.27 -7.15
CA GLY A 152 6.67 4.33 -6.51
C GLY A 152 6.95 3.17 -5.57
N ASP A 153 6.20 2.07 -5.69
CA ASP A 153 6.51 0.84 -5.00
C ASP A 153 7.73 0.17 -5.63
N ASP A 154 8.80 0.09 -4.84
CA ASP A 154 10.07 -0.54 -5.21
C ASP A 154 10.22 -1.94 -4.54
N CYS A 155 9.11 -2.52 -4.04
CA CYS A 155 9.04 -3.81 -3.37
C CYS A 155 9.01 -5.00 -4.35
#